data_AF-A0A7Y5HX17-F1
#
_entry.id   AF-A0A7Y5HX17-F1
#
_cell.length_a   1.000
_cell.length_b   1.000
_cell.length_c   1.000
_cell.angle_alpha   90.00
_cell.angle_beta   90.00
_cell.angle_gamma   90.00
#
_symmetry.space_group_name_H-M   'P 1'
#
loop_
_entity.id
_entity.type
_entity.pdbx_description
1 polymer ?
#
loop_
_entity_poly.entity_id
_entity_poly.type
_entity_poly.pdbx_seq_one_letter_code
_entity_poly.pdbx_strand_id
1 'polypeptide(L)'
;MSGITAATLVKKIDWFVLTNLGLFLGLCVFRYYARFIEYRGAEHIAEFFIYAMLIFLGILVLWAVFRHYDFNPLMLLLLQIGILMHFAGAFVQVDAARLYDAYLLGIRYDKYVHFVNAFSAGFLISRLFTIQHIAITKVNSVFIVLVVLGLGSLVEIAEYLVMLTIPNNGVGGYDNNMQDLISNLFGASAFVILRRFALAPNAYLSASSIGKSGRRSPKSSGLF
;
A
#
# COMPACT_ATOMS: atom_id res chain seq x y z
N MET A 1 -23.98 -19.72 31.75
CA MET A 1 -22.75 -18.95 31.44
C MET A 1 -21.93 -19.79 30.47
N SER A 2 -22.22 -19.70 29.17
CA SER A 2 -21.50 -20.45 28.13
C SER A 2 -20.22 -19.68 27.78
N GLY A 3 -19.11 -20.10 28.38
CA GLY A 3 -17.77 -19.65 27.99
C GLY A 3 -17.46 -20.15 26.59
N ILE A 4 -17.63 -19.28 25.59
CA ILE A 4 -16.99 -19.45 24.30
C ILE A 4 -15.69 -18.68 24.40
N THR A 5 -14.60 -19.39 24.72
CA THR A 5 -13.26 -18.94 24.39
C THR A 5 -13.19 -18.84 22.87
N ALA A 6 -13.49 -17.66 22.34
CA ALA A 6 -13.27 -17.36 20.93
C ALA A 6 -11.76 -17.42 20.70
N ALA A 7 -11.26 -18.58 20.28
CA ALA A 7 -9.96 -18.68 19.67
C ALA A 7 -9.99 -17.69 18.50
N THR A 8 -9.28 -16.58 18.64
CA THR A 8 -9.20 -15.56 17.60
C THR A 8 -8.48 -16.20 16.43
N LEU A 9 -9.23 -16.52 15.38
CA LEU A 9 -8.66 -17.12 14.18
C LEU A 9 -7.60 -16.17 13.62
N VAL A 10 -6.34 -16.63 13.57
CA VAL A 10 -5.22 -15.87 13.01
C VAL A 10 -5.49 -15.64 11.53
N LYS A 11 -5.55 -14.38 11.11
CA LYS A 11 -5.78 -13.96 9.73
C LYS A 11 -4.48 -13.76 8.97
N LYS A 12 -4.58 -13.72 7.64
CA LYS A 12 -3.43 -13.45 6.75
C LYS A 12 -2.76 -12.11 7.03
N ILE A 13 -3.54 -11.09 7.38
CA ILE A 13 -3.01 -9.78 7.77
C ILE A 13 -2.22 -9.85 9.08
N ASP A 14 -2.57 -10.75 10.02
CA ASP A 14 -1.82 -10.92 11.26
C ASP A 14 -0.41 -11.45 10.95
N TRP A 15 -0.29 -12.44 10.05
CA TRP A 15 1.00 -12.94 9.57
C TRP A 15 1.81 -11.90 8.81
N PHE A 16 1.16 -11.12 7.95
CA PHE A 16 1.79 -10.03 7.21
C PHE A 16 2.37 -8.98 8.17
N VAL A 17 1.60 -8.57 9.18
CA VAL A 17 2.03 -7.59 10.19
C VAL A 17 3.16 -8.16 11.04
N LEU A 18 3.03 -9.41 11.52
CA LEU A 18 4.08 -10.06 12.31
C LEU A 18 5.40 -10.15 11.54
N THR A 19 5.33 -10.47 10.24
CA THR A 19 6.51 -10.51 9.36
C THR A 19 7.15 -9.14 9.25
N ASN A 20 6.37 -8.08 9.00
CA ASN A 20 6.90 -6.72 8.87
C ASN A 20 7.44 -6.17 10.20
N LEU A 21 6.82 -6.51 11.33
CA LEU A 21 7.36 -6.20 12.66
C LEU A 21 8.69 -6.92 12.89
N GLY A 22 8.79 -8.21 12.57
CA GLY A 22 10.02 -8.97 12.67
C GLY A 22 11.14 -8.40 11.80
N LEU A 23 10.84 -8.07 10.53
CA LEU A 23 11.76 -7.41 9.62
C LEU A 23 12.23 -6.05 10.17
N PHE A 24 11.29 -5.23 10.62
CA PHE A 24 11.57 -3.90 11.17
C PHE A 24 12.45 -3.98 12.42
N LEU A 25 12.13 -4.86 13.37
CA LEU A 25 12.94 -5.07 14.58
C LEU A 25 14.33 -5.61 14.23
N GLY A 26 14.43 -6.55 13.30
CA GLY A 26 15.70 -7.04 12.78
C GLY A 26 16.56 -5.91 12.20
N LEU A 27 15.96 -5.06 11.35
CA LEU A 27 16.62 -3.89 10.80
C LEU A 27 17.05 -2.91 11.88
N CYS A 28 16.22 -2.68 12.90
CA CYS A 28 16.61 -1.84 14.03
C CYS A 28 17.85 -2.38 14.73
N VAL A 29 17.91 -3.68 15.00
CA VAL A 29 19.07 -4.33 15.64
C VAL A 29 20.33 -4.20 14.79
N PHE A 30 20.27 -4.57 13.51
CA PHE A 30 21.44 -4.52 12.63
C PHE A 30 21.90 -3.09 12.34
N ARG A 31 20.96 -2.15 12.14
CA ARG A 31 21.29 -0.74 11.90
C ARG A 31 21.85 -0.09 13.16
N TYR A 32 21.30 -0.41 14.32
CA TYR A 32 21.85 0.01 15.60
C TYR A 32 23.27 -0.52 15.79
N TYR A 33 23.51 -1.81 15.51
CA TYR A 33 24.84 -2.41 15.58
C TYR A 33 25.86 -1.67 14.68
N ALA A 34 25.56 -1.51 13.39
CA ALA A 34 26.45 -0.82 12.45
C ALA A 34 26.71 0.64 12.85
N ARG A 35 25.69 1.37 13.31
CA ARG A 35 25.85 2.79 13.67
C ARG A 35 26.57 2.99 15.01
N PHE A 36 26.31 2.12 15.98
CA PHE A 36 26.79 2.29 17.35
C PHE A 36 28.14 1.60 17.61
N ILE A 37 28.33 0.38 17.10
CA ILE A 37 29.53 -0.42 17.34
C ILE A 37 30.64 -0.09 16.34
N GLU A 38 30.29 0.05 15.07
CA GLU A 38 31.26 0.28 14.00
C GLU A 38 31.61 1.76 13.83
N TYR A 39 30.60 2.65 13.84
CA TYR A 39 30.78 4.10 13.60
C TYR A 39 30.90 4.99 14.85
N ARG A 40 30.77 4.44 16.07
CA ARG A 40 31.01 5.10 17.39
C ARG A 40 30.55 6.57 17.50
N GLY A 41 29.33 6.89 17.04
CA GLY A 41 28.73 8.22 17.21
C GLY A 41 27.45 8.15 18.03
N ALA A 42 27.37 8.89 19.14
CA ALA A 42 26.15 9.00 19.95
C ALA A 42 25.15 10.03 19.40
N GLU A 43 25.61 10.90 18.49
CA GLU A 43 24.78 11.91 17.85
C GLU A 43 23.73 11.22 16.97
N HIS A 44 22.48 11.66 17.08
CA HIS A 44 21.29 11.14 16.36
C HIS A 44 20.69 9.79 16.83
N ILE A 45 21.08 9.24 17.98
CA ILE A 45 20.45 8.01 18.52
C ILE A 45 18.97 8.24 18.86
N ALA A 46 18.65 9.36 19.51
CA ALA A 46 17.28 9.70 19.88
C ALA A 46 16.38 9.81 18.63
N GLU A 47 16.91 10.43 17.57
CA GLU A 47 16.23 10.55 16.27
C GLU A 47 15.90 9.17 15.68
N PHE A 48 16.85 8.24 15.69
CA PHE A 48 16.62 6.86 15.26
C PHE A 48 15.50 6.18 16.06
N PHE A 49 15.51 6.28 17.40
CA PHE A 49 14.48 5.66 18.23
C PHE A 49 13.10 6.31 18.08
N ILE A 50 13.04 7.63 17.85
CA ILE A 50 11.78 8.33 17.58
C ILE A 50 11.17 7.83 16.27
N TYR A 51 11.96 7.80 15.18
CA TYR A 51 11.47 7.27 13.90
C TYR A 51 11.09 5.80 14.00
N ALA A 52 11.90 5.01 14.71
CA ALA A 52 11.61 3.61 14.91
C ALA A 52 10.29 3.40 15.67
N MET A 53 10.07 4.17 16.74
CA MET A 53 8.83 4.14 17.51
C MET A 53 7.63 4.57 16.66
N LEU A 54 7.75 5.63 15.85
CA LEU A 54 6.68 6.10 14.98
C LEU A 54 6.28 5.04 13.94
N ILE A 55 7.25 4.40 13.30
CA ILE A 55 6.99 3.31 12.34
C ILE A 55 6.33 2.13 13.05
N PHE A 56 6.85 1.73 14.21
CA PHE A 56 6.30 0.63 15.01
C PHE A 56 4.84 0.89 15.40
N LEU A 57 4.55 2.07 15.96
CA LEU A 57 3.19 2.47 16.30
C LEU A 57 2.30 2.55 15.06
N GLY A 58 2.81 3.07 13.94
CA GLY A 58 2.10 3.10 12.67
C GLY A 58 1.68 1.70 12.21
N ILE A 59 2.59 0.72 12.25
CA ILE A 59 2.28 -0.68 11.93
C ILE A 59 1.19 -1.24 12.86
N LEU A 60 1.29 -0.99 14.17
CA LEU A 60 0.30 -1.48 15.14
C LEU A 60 -1.08 -0.83 14.97
N VAL A 61 -1.13 0.48 14.72
CA VAL A 61 -2.38 1.21 14.47
C VAL A 61 -3.04 0.72 13.19
N LEU A 62 -2.27 0.60 12.10
CA LEU A 62 -2.80 0.08 10.84
C LEU A 62 -3.29 -1.36 11.00
N TRP A 63 -2.57 -2.21 11.74
CA TRP A 63 -3.03 -3.55 12.08
C TRP A 63 -4.35 -3.52 12.85
N ALA A 64 -4.44 -2.72 13.93
CA ALA A 64 -5.65 -2.63 14.74
C ALA A 64 -6.87 -2.17 13.91
N VAL A 65 -6.67 -1.20 13.02
CA VAL A 65 -7.73 -0.68 12.13
C VAL A 65 -8.13 -1.73 11.09
N PHE A 66 -7.16 -2.41 10.47
CA PHE A 66 -7.43 -3.24 9.30
C PHE A 66 -7.60 -4.73 9.58
N ARG A 67 -7.25 -5.25 10.77
CA ARG A 67 -7.33 -6.68 11.10
C ARG A 67 -8.72 -7.29 10.98
N HIS A 68 -9.75 -6.46 11.06
CA HIS A 68 -11.13 -6.91 10.95
C HIS A 68 -11.53 -7.27 9.51
N TYR A 69 -10.77 -6.82 8.50
CA TYR A 69 -11.03 -7.07 7.10
C TYR A 69 -10.26 -8.27 6.53
N ASP A 70 -10.83 -8.87 5.50
CA ASP A 70 -10.19 -9.94 4.75
C ASP A 70 -9.55 -9.40 3.48
N PHE A 71 -8.23 -9.60 3.41
CA PHE A 71 -7.37 -9.12 2.34
C PHE A 71 -6.91 -10.26 1.43
N ASN A 72 -6.82 -9.95 0.13
CA ASN A 72 -6.35 -10.88 -0.87
C ASN A 72 -4.84 -11.15 -0.66
N PRO A 73 -4.37 -12.41 -0.65
CA PRO A 73 -2.95 -12.74 -0.53
C PRO A 73 -2.06 -12.02 -1.55
N LEU A 74 -2.52 -11.87 -2.80
CA LEU A 74 -1.78 -11.18 -3.85
C LEU A 74 -1.57 -9.70 -3.50
N MET A 75 -2.56 -9.05 -2.91
CA MET A 75 -2.46 -7.65 -2.50
C MET A 75 -1.45 -7.50 -1.36
N LEU A 76 -1.47 -8.40 -0.38
CA LEU A 76 -0.49 -8.41 0.71
C LEU A 76 0.93 -8.70 0.20
N LEU A 77 1.07 -9.60 -0.77
CA LEU A 77 2.35 -9.88 -1.42
C LEU A 77 2.91 -8.65 -2.15
N LEU A 78 2.08 -7.94 -2.91
CA LEU A 78 2.49 -6.72 -3.61
C LEU A 78 2.92 -5.62 -2.64
N LEU A 79 2.16 -5.43 -1.54
CA LEU A 79 2.57 -4.54 -0.45
C LEU A 79 3.90 -4.99 0.17
N GLN A 80 4.11 -6.30 0.37
CA GLN A 80 5.36 -6.83 0.91
C GLN A 80 6.54 -6.55 -0.02
N ILE A 81 6.37 -6.75 -1.33
CA ILE A 81 7.39 -6.44 -2.34
C ILE A 81 7.75 -4.96 -2.28
N GLY A 82 6.75 -4.07 -2.20
CA GLY A 82 6.97 -2.64 -2.03
C GLY A 82 7.77 -2.28 -0.79
N ILE A 83 7.43 -2.87 0.37
CA ILE A 83 8.18 -2.69 1.63
C ILE A 83 9.63 -3.18 1.49
N LEU A 84 9.83 -4.36 0.91
CA LEU A 84 11.17 -4.92 0.72
C LEU A 84 12.00 -4.08 -0.26
N MET A 85 11.40 -3.58 -1.34
CA MET A 85 12.06 -2.69 -2.28
C MET A 85 12.48 -1.38 -1.62
N HIS A 86 11.62 -0.82 -0.75
CA HIS A 86 11.88 0.40 0.00
C HIS A 86 13.04 0.21 0.99
N PHE A 87 13.05 -0.90 1.75
CA PHE A 87 14.16 -1.24 2.62
C PHE A 87 15.44 -1.52 1.84
N ALA A 88 15.37 -2.25 0.73
CA ALA A 88 16.52 -2.48 -0.13
C ALA A 88 17.10 -1.15 -0.63
N GLY A 89 16.26 -0.20 -1.04
CA GLY A 89 16.69 1.13 -1.47
C GLY A 89 17.54 1.85 -0.42
N ALA A 90 17.17 1.75 0.86
CA ALA A 90 17.87 2.41 1.96
C ALA A 90 19.13 1.68 2.44
N PHE A 91 19.12 0.33 2.43
CA PHE A 91 20.12 -0.48 3.12
C PHE A 91 21.10 -1.20 2.19
N VAL A 92 20.69 -1.53 0.96
CA VAL A 92 21.62 -2.12 -0.02
C VAL A 92 22.50 -1.00 -0.57
N GLN A 93 23.81 -1.25 -0.58
CA GLN A 93 24.78 -0.33 -1.17
C GLN A 93 25.30 -0.87 -2.51
N VAL A 94 25.44 0.03 -3.48
CA VAL A 94 26.04 -0.22 -4.79
C VAL A 94 27.09 0.86 -4.99
N ASP A 95 28.33 0.47 -5.21
CA ASP A 95 29.48 1.40 -5.37
C ASP A 95 29.60 2.44 -4.24
N ALA A 96 29.41 1.98 -2.99
CA ALA A 96 29.41 2.79 -1.76
C ALA A 96 28.28 3.86 -1.66
N ALA A 97 27.37 3.94 -2.63
CA ALA A 97 26.14 4.71 -2.55
C ALA A 97 24.94 3.81 -2.19
N ARG A 98 23.82 4.38 -1.76
CA ARG A 98 22.60 3.60 -1.50
C ARG A 98 21.97 3.18 -2.81
N LEU A 99 21.26 2.05 -2.80
CA LEU A 99 20.52 1.59 -3.96
C LEU A 99 19.50 2.63 -4.44
N TYR A 100 18.94 3.46 -3.54
CA TYR A 100 18.09 4.59 -3.93
C TYR A 100 18.74 5.59 -4.88
N ASP A 101 20.05 5.80 -4.75
CA ASP A 101 20.79 6.76 -5.54
C ASP A 101 21.24 6.16 -6.90
N ALA A 102 21.04 4.86 -7.09
CA ALA A 102 21.43 4.15 -8.31
C ALA A 102 20.46 4.42 -9.47
N TYR A 103 21.00 4.43 -10.69
CA TYR A 103 20.22 4.54 -11.92
C TYR A 103 20.14 3.17 -12.59
N LEU A 104 18.91 2.67 -12.75
CA LEU A 104 18.60 1.46 -13.49
C LEU A 104 17.89 1.86 -14.78
N LEU A 105 18.42 1.44 -15.94
CA LEU A 105 17.84 1.78 -17.25
C LEU A 105 17.60 3.29 -17.46
N GLY A 106 18.46 4.14 -16.88
CA GLY A 106 18.37 5.59 -16.97
C GLY A 106 17.34 6.23 -16.03
N ILE A 107 16.67 5.46 -15.18
CA ILE A 107 15.71 5.95 -14.17
C ILE A 107 16.26 5.65 -12.79
N ARG A 108 16.14 6.61 -11.87
CA ARG A 108 16.60 6.43 -10.49
C ARG A 108 15.77 5.38 -9.76
N TYR A 109 16.41 4.56 -8.93
CA TYR A 109 15.79 3.37 -8.32
C TYR A 109 14.53 3.69 -7.50
N ASP A 110 14.52 4.80 -6.76
CA ASP A 110 13.37 5.26 -5.98
C ASP A 110 12.09 5.36 -6.82
N LYS A 111 12.17 5.77 -8.08
CA LYS A 111 11.00 5.87 -8.98
C LYS A 111 10.30 4.53 -9.18
N TYR A 112 11.06 3.44 -9.24
CA TYR A 112 10.49 2.09 -9.29
C TYR A 112 9.79 1.72 -7.98
N VAL A 113 10.37 2.11 -6.84
CA VAL A 113 9.76 1.90 -5.52
C VAL A 113 8.43 2.66 -5.42
N HIS A 114 8.40 3.93 -5.81
CA HIS A 114 7.19 4.76 -5.85
C HIS A 114 6.12 4.18 -6.76
N PHE A 115 6.49 3.77 -7.97
CA PHE A 115 5.57 3.11 -8.89
C PHE A 115 4.94 1.84 -8.29
N VAL A 116 5.75 0.92 -7.74
CA VAL A 116 5.26 -0.35 -7.18
C VAL A 116 4.41 -0.11 -5.92
N ASN A 117 4.81 0.81 -5.06
CA ASN A 117 4.05 1.18 -3.87
C ASN A 117 2.71 1.81 -4.24
N ALA A 118 2.68 2.74 -5.19
CA ALA A 118 1.44 3.37 -5.63
C ALA A 118 0.51 2.41 -6.38
N PHE A 119 1.07 1.47 -7.16
CA PHE A 119 0.30 0.38 -7.74
C PHE A 119 -0.39 -0.47 -6.67
N SER A 120 0.37 -0.88 -5.65
CA SER A 120 -0.12 -1.69 -4.54
C SER A 120 -1.15 -0.94 -3.69
N ALA A 121 -0.92 0.36 -3.47
CA ALA A 121 -1.85 1.26 -2.81
C ALA A 121 -3.14 1.41 -3.62
N GLY A 122 -3.06 1.53 -4.95
CA GLY A 122 -4.24 1.53 -5.82
C GLY A 122 -5.11 0.28 -5.63
N PHE A 123 -4.46 -0.90 -5.52
CA PHE A 123 -5.16 -2.14 -5.22
C PHE A 123 -5.81 -2.11 -3.83
N LEU A 124 -5.09 -1.66 -2.82
CA LEU A 124 -5.62 -1.51 -1.47
C LEU A 124 -6.83 -0.57 -1.43
N ILE A 125 -6.74 0.64 -1.99
CA ILE A 125 -7.84 1.61 -2.00
C ILE A 125 -9.04 1.07 -2.78
N SER A 126 -8.84 0.39 -3.92
CA SER A 126 -9.94 -0.27 -4.63
C SER A 126 -10.60 -1.36 -3.80
N ARG A 127 -9.84 -2.10 -2.99
CA ARG A 127 -10.38 -3.10 -2.06
C ARG A 127 -11.17 -2.43 -0.95
N LEU A 128 -10.67 -1.35 -0.36
CA LEU A 128 -11.39 -0.57 0.65
C LEU A 128 -12.71 -0.01 0.11
N PHE A 129 -12.72 0.53 -1.11
CA PHE A 129 -13.96 0.98 -1.75
C PHE A 129 -14.97 -0.18 -1.87
N THR A 130 -14.51 -1.37 -2.27
CA THR A 130 -15.37 -2.56 -2.36
C THR A 130 -15.94 -2.96 -1.01
N ILE A 131 -15.13 -2.92 0.05
CA ILE A 131 -15.55 -3.20 1.43
C ILE A 131 -16.58 -2.18 1.92
N GLN A 132 -16.41 -0.91 1.55
CA GLN A 132 -17.32 0.19 1.90
C GLN A 132 -18.52 0.31 0.95
N HIS A 133 -18.75 -0.68 0.10
CA HIS A 133 -19.84 -0.69 -0.89
C HIS A 133 -19.84 0.51 -1.86
N ILE A 134 -18.67 1.10 -2.11
CA ILE A 134 -18.47 2.17 -3.09
C ILE A 134 -18.21 1.53 -4.46
N ALA A 135 -19.12 1.76 -5.41
CA ALA A 135 -19.00 1.21 -6.76
C ALA A 135 -17.76 1.74 -7.48
N ILE A 136 -16.99 0.87 -8.15
CA ILE A 136 -15.80 1.30 -8.92
C ILE A 136 -16.23 1.75 -10.32
N THR A 137 -16.82 2.94 -10.40
CA THR A 137 -17.19 3.60 -11.66
C THR A 137 -15.97 4.24 -12.34
N LYS A 138 -16.14 4.81 -13.55
CA LYS A 138 -15.09 5.57 -14.22
C LYS A 138 -14.60 6.75 -13.37
N VAL A 139 -15.52 7.45 -12.70
CA VAL A 139 -15.21 8.59 -11.81
C VAL A 139 -14.51 8.11 -10.54
N ASN A 140 -15.03 7.07 -9.88
CA ASN A 140 -14.42 6.55 -8.66
C ASN A 140 -13.04 5.92 -8.90
N SER A 141 -12.77 5.46 -10.13
CA SER A 141 -11.43 5.06 -10.55
C SER A 141 -10.43 6.23 -10.54
N VAL A 142 -10.87 7.44 -10.91
CA VAL A 142 -10.05 8.66 -10.81
C VAL A 142 -9.80 8.98 -9.33
N PHE A 143 -10.82 8.86 -8.47
CA PHE A 143 -10.64 9.06 -7.03
C PHE A 143 -9.64 8.10 -6.40
N ILE A 144 -9.57 6.84 -6.85
CA ILE A 144 -8.51 5.92 -6.39
C ILE A 144 -7.13 6.52 -6.66
N VAL A 145 -6.88 7.02 -7.88
CA VAL A 145 -5.59 7.63 -8.24
C VAL A 145 -5.32 8.87 -7.39
N LEU A 146 -6.32 9.75 -7.22
CA LEU A 146 -6.16 10.97 -6.42
C LEU A 146 -5.91 10.69 -4.94
N VAL A 147 -6.57 9.68 -4.36
CA VAL A 147 -6.31 9.25 -2.97
C VAL A 147 -4.88 8.72 -2.84
N VAL A 148 -4.42 7.87 -3.78
CA VAL A 148 -3.05 7.35 -3.76
C VAL A 148 -2.02 8.49 -3.90
N LEU A 149 -2.27 9.46 -4.78
CA LEU A 149 -1.41 10.64 -4.89
C LEU A 149 -1.42 11.50 -3.63
N GLY A 150 -2.58 11.68 -2.99
CA GLY A 150 -2.67 12.39 -1.72
C GLY A 150 -1.92 11.68 -0.59
N LEU A 151 -1.96 10.35 -0.54
CA LEU A 151 -1.14 9.58 0.39
C LEU A 151 0.36 9.70 0.08
N GLY A 152 0.72 9.66 -1.21
CA GLY A 152 2.08 9.87 -1.67
C GLY A 152 2.61 11.25 -1.29
N SER A 153 1.82 12.31 -1.48
CA SER A 153 2.25 13.67 -1.13
C SER A 153 2.48 13.87 0.37
N LEU A 154 1.76 13.15 1.24
CA LEU A 154 2.06 13.15 2.68
C LEU A 154 3.45 12.58 2.97
N VAL A 155 3.88 11.55 2.22
CA VAL A 155 5.24 11.00 2.33
C VAL A 155 6.26 12.01 1.84
N GLU A 156 6.05 12.63 0.67
CA GLU A 156 6.95 13.66 0.14
C GLU A 156 7.04 14.90 1.06
N ILE A 157 5.95 15.30 1.71
CA ILE A 157 5.96 16.38 2.70
C ILE A 157 6.85 15.99 3.90
N ALA A 158 6.75 14.74 4.37
CA ALA A 158 7.61 14.26 5.46
C ALA A 158 9.09 14.25 5.04
N GLU A 159 9.40 13.81 3.81
CA GLU A 159 10.76 13.89 3.27
C GLU A 159 11.25 15.32 3.16
N TYR A 160 10.43 16.23 2.64
CA TYR A 160 10.79 17.65 2.56
C TYR A 160 11.06 18.26 3.93
N LEU A 161 10.29 17.89 4.96
CA LEU A 161 10.55 18.34 6.34
C LEU A 161 11.88 17.78 6.86
N VAL A 162 12.20 16.51 6.57
CA VAL A 162 13.53 15.93 6.88
C VAL A 162 14.63 16.70 6.16
N MET A 163 14.42 17.06 4.89
CA MET A 163 15.37 17.83 4.10
C MET A 163 15.70 19.18 4.75
N LEU A 164 14.70 19.85 5.31
CA LEU A 164 14.85 21.14 5.98
C LEU A 164 15.44 21.06 7.40
N THR A 165 15.24 19.95 8.11
CA THR A 165 15.52 19.86 9.55
C THR A 165 16.75 19.02 9.90
N ILE A 166 17.16 18.09 9.02
CA ILE A 166 18.26 17.15 9.27
C ILE A 166 19.42 17.44 8.31
N PRO A 167 20.59 17.88 8.80
CA PRO A 167 21.75 18.11 7.96
C PRO A 167 22.31 16.79 7.39
N ASN A 168 22.85 16.84 6.16
CA ASN A 168 23.39 15.67 5.46
C ASN A 168 22.41 14.48 5.38
N ASN A 169 21.12 14.77 5.26
CA ASN A 169 20.10 13.76 5.00
C ASN A 169 20.30 13.10 3.62
N GLY A 170 19.66 11.95 3.44
CA GLY A 170 19.66 11.23 2.17
C GLY A 170 18.31 11.28 1.45
N VAL A 171 17.48 12.28 1.71
CA VAL A 171 16.19 12.40 0.99
C VAL A 171 16.38 13.23 -0.28
N GLY A 172 15.48 13.06 -1.25
CA GLY A 172 15.52 13.85 -2.48
C GLY A 172 15.14 15.31 -2.27
N GLY A 173 15.63 16.19 -3.15
CA GLY A 173 15.18 17.58 -3.22
C GLY A 173 13.82 17.73 -3.94
N TYR A 174 13.38 18.97 -4.14
CA TYR A 174 12.07 19.27 -4.76
C TYR A 174 11.82 18.58 -6.11
N ASP A 175 12.82 18.62 -7.01
CA ASP A 175 12.72 17.97 -8.32
C ASP A 175 12.52 16.46 -8.17
N ASN A 176 13.20 15.85 -7.20
CA ASN A 176 13.06 14.44 -6.91
C ASN A 176 11.65 14.08 -6.45
N ASN A 177 11.13 14.80 -5.45
CA ASN A 177 9.79 14.56 -4.92
C ASN A 177 8.72 14.72 -6.01
N MET A 178 8.90 15.66 -6.93
CA MET A 178 7.97 15.79 -8.07
C MET A 178 8.03 14.56 -8.98
N GLN A 179 9.22 14.03 -9.27
CA GLN A 179 9.37 12.78 -10.02
C GLN A 179 8.80 11.56 -9.27
N ASP A 180 8.84 11.56 -7.93
CA ASP A 180 8.19 10.53 -7.10
C ASP A 180 6.68 10.57 -7.21
N LEU A 181 6.08 11.77 -7.18
CA LEU A 181 4.64 11.94 -7.43
C LEU A 181 4.24 11.53 -8.86
N ILE A 182 5.08 11.80 -9.86
CA ILE A 182 4.85 11.32 -11.23
C ILE A 182 4.89 9.79 -11.27
N SER A 183 5.84 9.16 -10.57
CA SER A 183 5.95 7.71 -10.48
C SER A 183 4.74 7.11 -9.75
N ASN A 184 4.27 7.77 -8.69
CA ASN A 184 3.05 7.39 -7.97
C ASN A 184 1.82 7.48 -8.89
N LEU A 185 1.71 8.55 -9.70
CA LEU A 185 0.63 8.72 -10.68
C LEU A 185 0.61 7.53 -11.64
N PHE A 186 1.77 7.20 -12.25
CA PHE A 186 1.86 6.08 -13.19
C PHE A 186 1.53 4.74 -12.53
N GLY A 187 2.02 4.48 -11.32
CA GLY A 187 1.74 3.24 -10.58
C GLY A 187 0.25 3.06 -10.28
N ALA A 188 -0.39 4.09 -9.72
CA ALA A 188 -1.81 4.06 -9.39
C ALA A 188 -2.69 3.96 -10.66
N SER A 189 -2.35 4.71 -11.72
CA SER A 189 -3.05 4.63 -13.01
C SER A 189 -2.90 3.26 -13.66
N ALA A 190 -1.70 2.67 -13.63
CA ALA A 190 -1.46 1.32 -14.15
C ALA A 190 -2.35 0.28 -13.46
N PHE A 191 -2.48 0.35 -12.13
CA PHE A 191 -3.42 -0.51 -11.40
C PHE A 191 -4.86 -0.35 -11.91
N VAL A 192 -5.35 0.89 -12.02
CA VAL A 192 -6.72 1.17 -12.48
C VAL A 192 -6.96 0.64 -13.89
N ILE A 193 -5.99 0.81 -14.79
CA ILE A 193 -6.06 0.32 -16.17
C ILE A 193 -6.09 -1.21 -16.20
N LEU A 194 -5.13 -1.87 -15.52
CA LEU A 194 -5.09 -3.34 -15.48
C LEU A 194 -6.34 -3.94 -14.86
N ARG A 195 -6.86 -3.34 -13.78
CA ARG A 195 -8.12 -3.77 -13.15
C ARG A 195 -9.28 -3.78 -14.15
N ARG A 196 -9.36 -2.79 -15.05
CA ARG A 196 -10.43 -2.73 -16.06
C ARG A 196 -10.39 -3.92 -17.01
N PHE A 197 -9.20 -4.43 -17.34
CA PHE A 197 -9.06 -5.60 -18.22
C PHE A 197 -9.17 -6.93 -17.47
N ALA A 198 -8.61 -7.01 -16.26
CA ALA A 198 -8.57 -8.25 -15.47
C ALA A 198 -9.91 -8.60 -14.80
N LEU A 199 -10.81 -7.63 -14.58
CA LEU A 199 -12.12 -7.83 -13.95
C LEU A 199 -13.32 -7.53 -14.86
N ALA A 200 -13.10 -7.25 -16.15
CA ALA A 200 -14.17 -7.16 -17.15
C ALA A 200 -13.98 -8.27 -18.19
N PRO A 201 -14.43 -9.50 -17.87
CA PRO A 201 -15.68 -9.94 -18.48
C PRO A 201 -16.46 -10.91 -17.57
N ASN A 202 -17.72 -10.60 -17.21
CA ASN A 202 -18.81 -11.57 -16.95
C ASN A 202 -20.09 -10.94 -16.34
N ALA A 203 -20.12 -9.64 -16.04
CA ALA A 203 -21.33 -9.00 -15.48
C ALA A 203 -22.53 -8.90 -16.46
N TYR A 204 -22.37 -9.20 -17.75
CA TYR A 204 -23.45 -9.13 -18.74
C TYR A 204 -24.26 -10.42 -18.91
N LEU A 205 -23.82 -11.57 -18.37
CA LEU A 205 -24.51 -12.86 -18.56
C LEU A 205 -25.51 -13.19 -17.43
N SER A 206 -25.54 -12.42 -16.33
CA SER A 206 -26.48 -12.66 -15.23
C SER A 206 -27.77 -11.83 -15.30
N ALA A 207 -27.81 -10.75 -16.10
CA ALA A 207 -28.96 -9.85 -16.14
C ALA A 207 -30.01 -10.23 -17.22
N SER A 208 -29.65 -11.08 -18.18
CA SER A 208 -30.56 -11.49 -19.27
C SER A 208 -31.39 -12.75 -18.97
N SER A 209 -31.11 -13.47 -17.88
CA SER A 209 -31.83 -14.71 -17.52
C SER A 209 -33.01 -14.53 -16.57
N ILE A 210 -33.21 -13.33 -16.00
CA ILE A 210 -34.30 -13.06 -15.03
C ILE A 210 -35.57 -12.47 -15.69
N GLY A 211 -35.55 -12.24 -17.01
CA GLY A 211 -36.59 -11.46 -17.71
C GLY A 211 -37.67 -12.22 -18.52
N LYS A 212 -37.76 -13.56 -18.49
CA LYS A 212 -38.65 -14.29 -19.43
C LYS A 212 -39.55 -15.39 -18.86
N SER A 213 -39.86 -15.40 -17.57
CA SER A 213 -40.86 -16.31 -17.00
C SER A 213 -41.83 -15.56 -16.11
N GLY A 214 -42.98 -15.16 -16.65
CA GLY A 214 -44.03 -14.55 -15.80
C GLY A 214 -45.11 -13.68 -16.45
N ARG A 215 -45.33 -13.69 -17.77
CA ARG A 215 -46.61 -13.20 -18.31
C ARG A 215 -47.62 -14.34 -18.38
N ARG A 216 -48.30 -14.59 -17.26
CA ARG A 216 -49.58 -15.31 -17.29
C ARG A 216 -50.66 -14.36 -17.80
N SER A 217 -51.32 -14.78 -18.88
CA SER A 217 -52.49 -14.15 -19.48
C SER A 217 -53.62 -13.96 -18.46
N PRO A 218 -54.38 -12.84 -18.51
CA PRO A 218 -55.60 -12.70 -17.76
C PRO A 218 -56.69 -13.58 -18.40
N LYS A 219 -57.21 -14.54 -17.63
CA LYS A 219 -58.45 -15.23 -17.98
C LYS A 219 -59.60 -14.21 -17.94
N SER A 220 -60.17 -13.94 -19.11
CA SER A 220 -61.50 -13.36 -19.24
C SER A 220 -62.54 -14.39 -18.77
N SER A 221 -63.14 -14.17 -17.60
CA SER A 221 -64.42 -14.78 -17.24
C SER A 221 -65.51 -13.76 -17.55
N GLY A 222 -66.35 -14.10 -18.54
CA GLY A 222 -67.53 -13.34 -18.90
C GLY A 222 -68.66 -13.45 -17.88
N LEU A 223 -69.56 -12.46 -17.99
CA LEU A 223 -71.00 -12.48 -17.73
C LEU A 223 -71.59 -13.82 -17.25
N PHE A 224 -72.12 -13.86 -16.04
CA PHE A 224 -73.55 -13.83 -15.67
C PHE A 224 -73.70 -13.90 -14.14
#